data_AF-A0A0H4X1C0-F1
#
_entry.id   AF-A0A0H4X1C0-F1
#
_cell.length_a   1.000
_cell.length_b   1.000
_cell.length_c   1.000
_cell.angle_alpha   90.00
_cell.angle_beta   90.00
_cell.angle_gamma   90.00
#
_symmetry.space_group_name_H-M   'P 1'
#
loop_
_entity.id
_entity.type
_entity.pdbx_description
1 polymer ?
#
loop_
_entity_poly.entity_id
_entity_poly.type
_entity_poly.pdbx_seq_one_letter_code
_entity_poly.pdbx_strand_id
1 'polypeptide(L)'
;MKRPLLLCTLIASTALAAKERSTFRYTAPSEGERPVIVDATVGPQGSDFAMRLRFDKAPWGEECKNRCANATLLLDTDNSKQTGLRLSQNSPVNGADVAIVIQGVRDYAKQEGGAPQSWLRVKVRALSNGASSVDDGELLAEFNHRQDPERLQVDGETIYLLMDATNATLPSARKARVVYQPPGGKPIQAVIAGMLGGGGGKGVRIFKDGSWGKARDAR
;
A
#
# COMPACT_ATOMS: atom_id res chain seq x y z
N MET A 1 46.38 47.37 -11.15
CA MET A 1 46.05 46.52 -9.98
C MET A 1 44.68 45.89 -10.20
N LYS A 2 44.57 44.57 -9.93
CA LYS A 2 43.48 43.68 -10.36
C LYS A 2 42.26 43.79 -9.42
N ARG A 3 41.05 43.85 -9.99
CA ARG A 3 39.73 43.80 -9.32
C ARG A 3 39.43 42.38 -8.81
N PRO A 4 38.63 42.22 -7.74
CA PRO A 4 37.80 41.03 -7.60
C PRO A 4 36.32 41.38 -7.74
N LEU A 5 35.67 40.75 -8.73
CA LEU A 5 34.22 40.66 -8.88
C LEU A 5 33.69 39.62 -7.87
N LEU A 6 32.71 40.00 -7.06
CA LEU A 6 31.93 39.09 -6.23
C LEU A 6 31.02 38.23 -7.11
N LEU A 7 31.32 36.93 -7.14
CA LEU A 7 30.55 35.91 -7.83
C LEU A 7 29.50 35.36 -6.84
N CYS A 8 28.23 35.74 -6.99
CA CYS A 8 27.12 35.09 -6.29
C CYS A 8 26.90 33.69 -6.87
N THR A 9 27.47 32.67 -6.22
CA THR A 9 27.16 31.27 -6.52
C THR A 9 25.74 30.95 -6.04
N LEU A 10 24.79 30.96 -6.97
CA LEU A 10 23.49 30.28 -6.83
C LEU A 10 23.77 28.79 -6.64
N ILE A 11 23.63 28.30 -5.40
CA ILE A 11 23.61 26.87 -5.10
C ILE A 11 22.29 26.35 -5.66
N ALA A 12 22.32 25.89 -6.91
CA ALA A 12 21.28 25.07 -7.49
C ALA A 12 21.24 23.75 -6.70
N SER A 13 20.40 23.71 -5.67
CA SER A 13 20.02 22.48 -4.99
C SER A 13 19.20 21.65 -5.97
N THR A 14 19.89 20.90 -6.81
CA THR A 14 19.32 19.77 -7.54
C THR A 14 18.82 18.78 -6.51
N ALA A 15 17.55 18.90 -6.14
CA ALA A 15 16.82 17.86 -5.46
C ALA A 15 16.77 16.66 -6.42
N LEU A 16 17.77 15.79 -6.30
CA LEU A 16 17.69 14.43 -6.77
C LEU A 16 16.46 13.82 -6.10
N ALA A 17 15.33 13.83 -6.82
CA ALA A 17 14.17 13.05 -6.46
C ALA A 17 14.64 11.59 -6.41
N ALA A 18 14.91 11.09 -5.20
CA ALA A 18 15.33 9.72 -5.00
C ALA A 18 14.27 8.82 -5.64
N LYS A 19 14.66 8.12 -6.71
CA LYS A 19 13.81 7.19 -7.44
C LYS A 19 13.25 6.19 -6.43
N GLU A 20 11.95 6.25 -6.18
CA GLU A 20 11.29 5.38 -5.20
C GLU A 20 11.53 3.92 -5.60
N ARG A 21 12.24 3.19 -4.73
CA ARG A 21 12.61 1.80 -4.97
C ARG A 21 11.44 0.91 -4.59
N SER A 22 11.02 0.03 -5.51
CA SER A 22 10.01 -0.98 -5.23
C SER A 22 10.41 -1.80 -3.99
N THR A 23 9.49 -1.91 -3.04
CA THR A 23 9.58 -2.77 -1.86
C THR A 23 9.64 -4.23 -2.26
N PHE A 24 8.78 -4.65 -3.19
CA PHE A 24 8.88 -5.95 -3.83
C PHE A 24 8.37 -5.90 -5.27
N ARG A 25 8.72 -6.94 -6.04
CA ARG A 25 8.18 -7.23 -7.36
C ARG A 25 7.76 -8.69 -7.44
N TYR A 26 6.67 -8.93 -8.14
CA TYR A 26 6.12 -10.25 -8.37
C TYR A 26 5.73 -10.40 -9.84
N THR A 27 6.04 -11.55 -10.42
CA THR A 27 5.59 -11.91 -11.75
C THR A 27 4.36 -12.80 -11.61
N ALA A 28 3.20 -12.26 -11.99
CA ALA A 28 1.95 -13.01 -11.99
C ALA A 28 2.00 -14.15 -13.04
N PRO A 29 1.38 -15.32 -12.77
CA PRO A 29 1.17 -16.35 -13.78
C PRO A 29 0.25 -15.83 -14.89
N SER A 30 0.48 -16.26 -16.14
CA SER A 30 -0.35 -15.83 -17.30
C SER A 30 -1.84 -16.16 -17.13
N GLU A 31 -2.14 -17.29 -16.48
CA GLU A 31 -3.50 -17.84 -16.30
C GLU A 31 -4.23 -17.32 -15.05
N GLY A 32 -3.70 -16.32 -14.33
CA GLY A 32 -4.31 -15.83 -13.10
C GLY A 32 -5.69 -15.19 -13.35
N GLU A 33 -6.76 -15.70 -12.74
CA GLU A 33 -8.11 -15.14 -12.96
C GLU A 33 -8.34 -13.78 -12.26
N ARG A 34 -7.72 -13.57 -11.09
CA ARG A 34 -7.92 -12.38 -10.26
C ARG A 34 -6.72 -11.43 -10.35
N PRO A 35 -6.94 -10.11 -10.31
CA PRO A 35 -5.86 -9.13 -10.18
C PRO A 35 -5.03 -9.39 -8.92
N VAL A 36 -3.71 -9.33 -9.07
CA VAL A 36 -2.70 -9.53 -8.02
C VAL A 36 -1.69 -8.38 -8.00
N ILE A 37 -1.07 -8.14 -6.85
CA ILE A 37 -0.07 -7.07 -6.70
C ILE A 37 1.26 -7.54 -7.32
N VAL A 38 1.75 -6.82 -8.31
CA VAL A 38 2.98 -7.16 -9.06
C VAL A 38 4.15 -6.20 -8.79
N ASP A 39 3.87 -4.99 -8.32
CA ASP A 39 4.87 -4.07 -7.78
C ASP A 39 4.28 -3.33 -6.59
N ALA A 40 5.00 -3.29 -5.49
CA ALA A 40 4.63 -2.50 -4.34
C ALA A 40 5.76 -1.58 -3.94
N THR A 41 5.43 -0.37 -3.55
CA THR A 41 6.31 0.56 -2.84
C THR A 41 5.61 0.94 -1.55
N VAL A 42 6.26 0.66 -0.42
CA VAL A 42 5.71 0.88 0.93
C VAL A 42 6.78 1.55 1.79
N GLY A 43 6.38 2.57 2.54
CA GLY A 43 7.26 3.18 3.52
C GLY A 43 6.57 4.29 4.32
N PRO A 44 7.26 4.84 5.32
CA PRO A 44 6.70 5.91 6.14
C PRO A 44 6.59 7.20 5.32
N GLN A 45 5.50 7.93 5.52
CA GLN A 45 5.27 9.26 4.99
C GLN A 45 4.57 10.10 6.06
N GLY A 46 5.33 11.00 6.71
CA GLY A 46 4.82 11.73 7.86
C GLY A 46 4.46 10.77 9.00
N SER A 47 3.21 10.80 9.43
CA SER A 47 2.65 9.93 10.46
C SER A 47 1.94 8.69 9.91
N ASP A 48 1.95 8.50 8.59
CA ASP A 48 1.29 7.38 7.91
C ASP A 48 2.30 6.40 7.30
N PHE A 49 1.84 5.19 7.00
CA PHE A 49 2.46 4.36 5.98
C PHE A 49 1.83 4.66 4.62
N ALA A 50 2.66 5.07 3.66
CA ALA A 50 2.25 5.27 2.28
C ALA A 50 2.54 4.04 1.43
N MET A 51 1.60 3.69 0.55
CA MET A 51 1.67 2.52 -0.32
C MET A 51 1.29 2.88 -1.75
N ARG A 52 2.11 2.44 -2.72
CA ARG A 52 1.77 2.37 -4.14
C ARG A 52 1.75 0.91 -4.53
N LEU A 53 0.59 0.41 -4.91
CA LEU A 53 0.34 -0.99 -5.24
C LEU A 53 -0.10 -1.08 -6.70
N ARG A 54 0.76 -1.61 -7.56
CA ARG A 54 0.44 -1.86 -8.97
C ARG A 54 -0.06 -3.29 -9.14
N PHE A 55 -1.20 -3.43 -9.79
CA PHE A 55 -1.79 -4.71 -10.14
C PHE A 55 -1.38 -5.14 -11.55
N ASP A 56 -1.52 -6.43 -11.86
CA ASP A 56 -1.34 -6.97 -13.22
C ASP A 56 -2.54 -6.71 -14.14
N LYS A 57 -3.69 -6.41 -13.54
CA LYS A 57 -5.00 -6.18 -14.18
C LYS A 57 -5.77 -5.13 -13.38
N ALA A 58 -6.83 -4.59 -13.97
CA ALA A 58 -7.75 -3.68 -13.28
C ALA A 58 -8.27 -4.29 -11.95
N PRO A 59 -8.01 -3.67 -10.78
CA PRO A 59 -8.35 -4.25 -9.49
C PRO A 59 -9.84 -4.20 -9.16
N TRP A 60 -10.61 -3.36 -9.84
CA TRP A 60 -12.05 -3.19 -9.68
C TRP A 60 -12.64 -2.69 -11.01
N GLY A 61 -13.97 -2.55 -11.08
CA GLY A 61 -14.65 -2.04 -12.27
C GLY A 61 -15.30 -3.14 -13.13
N GLU A 62 -15.64 -2.79 -14.37
CA GLU A 62 -16.24 -3.73 -15.31
C GLU A 62 -15.20 -4.67 -15.94
N GLU A 63 -13.95 -4.21 -16.00
CA GLU A 63 -12.81 -4.91 -16.58
C GLU A 63 -12.51 -6.22 -15.85
N CYS A 64 -12.66 -6.23 -14.52
CA CYS A 64 -12.48 -7.44 -13.71
C CYS A 64 -13.74 -8.33 -13.62
N LYS A 65 -14.89 -7.88 -14.15
CA LYS A 65 -16.17 -8.61 -14.14
C LYS A 65 -16.52 -9.14 -12.74
N ASN A 66 -16.44 -10.46 -12.54
CA ASN A 66 -16.74 -11.17 -11.29
C ASN A 66 -15.49 -11.60 -10.51
N ARG A 67 -14.30 -11.25 -11.01
CA ARG A 67 -13.00 -11.69 -10.51
C ARG A 67 -12.13 -10.51 -10.09
N CYS A 68 -12.73 -9.49 -9.50
CA CYS A 68 -12.02 -8.32 -8.99
C CYS A 68 -11.04 -8.66 -7.85
N ALA A 69 -10.16 -7.70 -7.57
CA ALA A 69 -9.09 -7.87 -6.59
C ALA A 69 -9.65 -8.30 -5.24
N ASN A 70 -8.95 -9.23 -4.60
CA ASN A 70 -9.10 -9.57 -3.18
C ASN A 70 -7.70 -9.90 -2.67
N ALA A 71 -6.85 -8.89 -2.61
CA ALA A 71 -5.44 -9.02 -2.27
C ALA A 71 -5.22 -8.59 -0.83
N THR A 72 -4.44 -9.37 -0.08
CA THR A 72 -4.04 -9.03 1.28
C THR A 72 -2.55 -8.71 1.31
N LEU A 73 -2.22 -7.49 1.73
CA LEU A 73 -0.89 -7.08 2.10
C LEU A 73 -0.78 -7.07 3.63
N LEU A 74 0.29 -7.61 4.17
CA LEU A 74 0.51 -7.68 5.61
C LEU A 74 1.69 -6.80 5.98
N LEU A 75 1.56 -6.07 7.09
CA LEU A 75 2.65 -5.34 7.71
C LEU A 75 2.92 -5.93 9.09
N ASP A 76 4.20 -6.01 9.39
CA ASP A 76 4.77 -6.25 10.71
C ASP A 76 5.49 -4.95 11.09
N THR A 77 4.81 -4.13 11.88
CA THR A 77 5.21 -2.76 12.19
C THR A 77 6.24 -2.66 13.32
N ASP A 78 6.36 -3.70 14.16
CA ASP A 78 7.43 -3.84 15.15
C ASP A 78 8.63 -4.71 14.71
N ASN A 79 8.51 -5.36 13.55
CA ASN A 79 9.46 -6.33 13.02
C ASN A 79 9.64 -7.58 13.91
N SER A 80 8.59 -7.98 14.64
CA SER A 80 8.56 -9.20 15.45
C SER A 80 8.39 -10.45 14.57
N LYS A 81 9.01 -11.57 14.96
CA LYS A 81 8.80 -12.89 14.32
C LYS A 81 7.87 -13.78 15.14
N GLN A 82 7.41 -13.30 16.29
CA GLN A 82 6.69 -14.09 17.28
C GLN A 82 5.16 -13.93 17.18
N THR A 83 4.69 -12.96 16.39
CA THR A 83 3.30 -12.50 16.32
C THR A 83 2.72 -12.66 14.91
N GLY A 84 1.40 -12.66 14.73
CA GLY A 84 0.78 -12.63 13.41
C GLY A 84 0.34 -13.98 12.80
N LEU A 85 -0.09 -13.93 11.54
CA LEU A 85 -0.81 -15.03 10.88
C LEU A 85 0.12 -16.16 10.41
N ARG A 86 -0.42 -17.39 10.42
CA ARG A 86 0.16 -18.52 9.67
C ARG A 86 -0.49 -18.57 8.30
N LEU A 87 0.29 -18.30 7.26
CA LEU A 87 -0.20 -18.32 5.87
C LEU A 87 -0.53 -19.74 5.36
N SER A 88 -0.01 -20.78 6.02
CA SER A 88 -0.38 -22.18 5.82
C SER A 88 -0.13 -23.01 7.09
N GLN A 89 -0.69 -24.22 7.21
CA GLN A 89 -0.61 -25.07 8.41
C GLN A 89 0.83 -25.32 8.92
N ASN A 90 1.82 -25.30 8.01
CA ASN A 90 3.24 -25.52 8.34
C ASN A 90 4.12 -24.30 8.07
N SER A 91 3.52 -23.14 7.80
CA SER A 91 4.30 -21.91 7.63
C SER A 91 4.69 -21.32 8.99
N PRO A 92 5.91 -20.78 9.10
CA PRO A 92 6.25 -19.90 10.21
C PRO A 92 5.24 -18.76 10.33
N VAL A 93 5.01 -18.34 11.56
CA VAL A 93 4.28 -17.12 11.88
C VAL A 93 4.97 -15.95 11.17
N ASN A 94 4.19 -15.13 10.47
CA ASN A 94 4.73 -14.11 9.56
C ASN A 94 5.14 -12.79 10.23
N GLY A 95 4.87 -12.60 11.51
CA GLY A 95 5.13 -11.35 12.26
C GLY A 95 4.05 -10.29 12.17
N ALA A 96 3.07 -10.45 11.28
CA ALA A 96 2.21 -9.35 10.89
C ALA A 96 1.23 -8.96 11.99
N ASP A 97 1.25 -7.69 12.35
CA ASP A 97 0.33 -7.03 13.28
C ASP A 97 -0.75 -6.24 12.55
N VAL A 98 -0.60 -6.01 11.24
CA VAL A 98 -1.60 -5.34 10.39
C VAL A 98 -1.89 -6.11 9.11
N ALA A 99 -3.15 -6.20 8.76
CA ALA A 99 -3.62 -6.65 7.45
C ALA A 99 -4.33 -5.53 6.69
N ILE A 100 -3.90 -5.33 5.45
CA ILE A 100 -4.49 -4.41 4.48
C ILE A 100 -5.14 -5.26 3.39
N VAL A 101 -6.46 -5.25 3.33
CA VAL A 101 -7.25 -6.04 2.38
C VAL A 101 -7.81 -5.12 1.31
N ILE A 102 -7.34 -5.29 0.07
CA ILE A 102 -7.75 -4.52 -1.10
C ILE A 102 -8.81 -5.33 -1.85
N GLN A 103 -10.01 -4.76 -1.99
CA GLN A 103 -11.18 -5.44 -2.55
C GLN A 103 -11.86 -4.60 -3.63
N GLY A 104 -12.01 -5.18 -4.82
CA GLY A 104 -12.94 -4.67 -5.81
C GLY A 104 -14.35 -5.17 -5.48
N VAL A 105 -15.24 -4.24 -5.16
CA VAL A 105 -16.65 -4.50 -4.81
C VAL A 105 -17.52 -4.29 -6.04
N ARG A 106 -18.50 -5.17 -6.24
CA ARG A 106 -19.57 -5.04 -7.21
C ARG A 106 -20.89 -5.28 -6.51
N ASP A 107 -21.69 -4.23 -6.35
CA ASP A 107 -23.05 -4.31 -5.83
C ASP A 107 -24.03 -4.38 -7.00
N TYR A 108 -24.77 -5.48 -7.06
CA TYR A 108 -25.84 -5.63 -8.05
C TYR A 108 -27.00 -4.75 -7.62
N ALA A 109 -27.65 -4.08 -8.57
CA ALA A 109 -28.72 -3.16 -8.25
C ALA A 109 -29.81 -3.84 -7.41
N LYS A 110 -30.11 -3.24 -6.26
CA LYS A 110 -31.13 -3.72 -5.32
C LYS A 110 -32.57 -3.48 -5.79
N GLN A 111 -32.74 -2.76 -6.91
CA GLN A 111 -34.02 -2.44 -7.53
C GLN A 111 -33.97 -2.81 -9.02
N GLU A 112 -35.08 -3.31 -9.55
CA GLU A 112 -35.22 -3.60 -10.98
C GLU A 112 -34.88 -2.36 -11.83
N GLY A 113 -33.95 -2.52 -12.76
CA GLY A 113 -33.53 -1.45 -13.69
C GLY A 113 -32.36 -0.57 -13.23
N GLY A 114 -31.83 -0.75 -12.02
CA GLY A 114 -30.61 -0.05 -11.60
C GLY A 114 -29.34 -0.60 -12.28
N ALA A 115 -28.38 0.26 -12.61
CA ALA A 115 -27.06 -0.18 -13.06
C ALA A 115 -26.24 -0.75 -11.87
N PRO A 116 -25.49 -1.85 -12.04
CA PRO A 116 -24.55 -2.34 -11.04
C PRO A 116 -23.56 -1.24 -10.65
N GLN A 117 -23.23 -1.15 -9.37
CA GLN A 117 -22.22 -0.21 -8.89
C GLN A 117 -20.95 -0.96 -8.52
N SER A 118 -19.81 -0.49 -8.99
CA SER A 118 -18.51 -1.06 -8.67
C SER A 118 -17.59 -0.04 -8.03
N TRP A 119 -16.88 -0.42 -6.96
CA TRP A 119 -15.93 0.46 -6.31
C TRP A 119 -14.79 -0.31 -5.65
N LEU A 120 -13.66 0.38 -5.45
CA LEU A 120 -12.58 -0.13 -4.64
C LEU A 120 -12.81 0.18 -3.16
N ARG A 121 -12.63 -0.85 -2.33
CA ARG A 121 -12.60 -0.78 -0.87
C ARG A 121 -11.27 -1.29 -0.34
N VAL A 122 -10.72 -0.62 0.67
CA VAL A 122 -9.57 -1.10 1.44
C VAL A 122 -9.94 -1.22 2.90
N LYS A 123 -9.65 -2.36 3.53
CA LYS A 123 -9.82 -2.57 4.97
C LYS A 123 -8.46 -2.69 5.63
N VAL A 124 -8.28 -1.99 6.73
CA VAL A 124 -7.09 -2.11 7.58
C VAL A 124 -7.51 -2.74 8.89
N ARG A 125 -6.89 -3.88 9.22
CA ARG A 125 -7.17 -4.64 10.44
C ARG A 125 -5.92 -4.81 11.30
N ALA A 126 -6.04 -4.62 12.60
CA ALA A 126 -5.05 -5.04 13.57
C ALA A 126 -5.21 -6.54 13.82
N LEU A 127 -4.11 -7.28 13.74
CA LEU A 127 -4.06 -8.71 13.99
C LEU A 127 -3.60 -8.95 15.43
N SER A 128 -4.42 -9.66 16.20
CA SER A 128 -4.07 -10.06 17.56
C SER A 128 -3.19 -11.31 17.57
N ASN A 129 -2.54 -11.55 18.72
CA ASN A 129 -1.80 -12.79 18.94
C ASN A 129 -2.76 -13.98 18.91
N GLY A 130 -2.59 -14.87 17.95
CA GLY A 130 -3.42 -16.07 17.78
C GLY A 130 -4.50 -15.95 16.70
N ALA A 131 -4.57 -14.83 15.96
CA ALA A 131 -5.40 -14.74 14.77
C ALA A 131 -5.10 -15.91 13.81
N SER A 132 -6.15 -16.59 13.37
CA SER A 132 -6.08 -17.72 12.44
C SER A 132 -6.40 -17.30 11.00
N SER A 133 -7.13 -16.19 10.87
CA SER A 133 -7.50 -15.56 9.61
C SER A 133 -7.30 -14.04 9.68
N VAL A 134 -7.25 -13.41 8.51
CA VAL A 134 -7.23 -11.93 8.41
C VAL A 134 -8.51 -11.32 8.97
N ASP A 135 -9.64 -12.01 8.84
CA ASP A 135 -10.94 -11.52 9.28
C ASP A 135 -11.13 -11.58 10.80
N ASP A 136 -10.28 -12.32 11.51
CA ASP A 136 -10.23 -12.36 12.98
C ASP A 136 -9.68 -11.04 13.58
N GLY A 137 -9.05 -10.20 12.76
CA GLY A 137 -8.46 -8.94 13.20
C GLY A 137 -9.49 -7.84 13.46
N GLU A 138 -9.18 -6.96 14.41
CA GLU A 138 -9.96 -5.75 14.71
C GLU A 138 -9.92 -4.78 13.53
N LEU A 139 -11.07 -4.32 13.05
CA LEU A 139 -11.13 -3.32 11.97
C LEU A 139 -10.70 -1.95 12.50
N LEU A 140 -9.55 -1.46 12.05
CA LEU A 140 -9.04 -0.14 12.40
C LEU A 140 -9.59 0.96 11.49
N ALA A 141 -9.69 0.66 10.19
CA ALA A 141 -10.18 1.60 9.19
C ALA A 141 -10.76 0.87 7.97
N GLU A 142 -11.71 1.52 7.31
CA GLU A 142 -12.23 1.11 6.01
C GLU A 142 -12.25 2.35 5.11
N PHE A 143 -11.61 2.25 3.94
CA PHE A 143 -11.54 3.32 2.94
C PHE A 143 -12.26 2.92 1.67
N ASN A 144 -12.89 3.89 1.04
CA ASN A 144 -13.54 3.80 -0.25
C ASN A 144 -13.01 4.91 -1.14
N HIS A 145 -12.48 4.57 -2.32
CA HIS A 145 -11.85 5.55 -3.22
C HIS A 145 -12.81 6.68 -3.67
N ARG A 146 -14.13 6.50 -3.53
CA ARG A 146 -15.13 7.54 -3.82
C ARG A 146 -15.37 8.51 -2.67
N GLN A 147 -15.11 8.07 -1.44
CA GLN A 147 -15.45 8.81 -0.21
C GLN A 147 -14.21 9.36 0.49
N ASP A 148 -13.07 8.69 0.34
CA ASP A 148 -11.82 8.98 1.04
C ASP A 148 -10.67 9.26 0.05
N PRO A 149 -10.81 10.21 -0.90
CA PRO A 149 -9.80 10.49 -1.93
C PRO A 149 -8.46 11.00 -1.36
N GLU A 150 -8.45 11.47 -0.13
CA GLU A 150 -7.24 11.88 0.60
C GLU A 150 -6.45 10.69 1.16
N ARG A 151 -7.09 9.52 1.34
CA ARG A 151 -6.46 8.30 1.84
C ARG A 151 -6.31 7.22 0.77
N LEU A 152 -7.23 7.14 -0.19
CA LEU A 152 -7.27 6.08 -1.19
C LEU A 152 -7.51 6.67 -2.59
N GLN A 153 -6.50 6.54 -3.46
CA GLN A 153 -6.58 6.98 -4.86
C GLN A 153 -6.29 5.82 -5.81
N VAL A 154 -6.80 5.94 -7.03
CA VAL A 154 -6.64 4.94 -8.09
C VAL A 154 -6.21 5.64 -9.38
N ASP A 155 -5.20 5.10 -10.04
CA ASP A 155 -4.74 5.50 -11.36
C ASP A 155 -4.52 4.23 -12.21
N GLY A 156 -5.48 3.91 -13.07
CA GLY A 156 -5.53 2.67 -13.83
C GLY A 156 -5.44 1.44 -12.92
N GLU A 157 -4.38 0.65 -13.09
CA GLU A 157 -4.09 -0.57 -12.31
C GLU A 157 -3.31 -0.29 -11.02
N THR A 158 -3.05 0.98 -10.70
CA THR A 158 -2.27 1.40 -9.53
C THR A 158 -3.16 1.98 -8.46
N ILE A 159 -3.00 1.49 -7.23
CA ILE A 159 -3.67 1.99 -6.04
C ILE A 159 -2.65 2.72 -5.17
N TYR A 160 -3.03 3.90 -4.71
CA TYR A 160 -2.27 4.68 -3.74
C TYR A 160 -3.06 4.72 -2.43
N LEU A 161 -2.40 4.39 -1.32
CA LEU A 161 -3.01 4.30 0.00
C LEU A 161 -2.16 5.01 1.05
N LEU A 162 -2.78 5.83 1.89
CA LEU A 162 -2.23 6.28 3.17
C LEU A 162 -2.93 5.56 4.31
N MET A 163 -2.17 4.79 5.08
CA MET A 163 -2.64 4.12 6.28
C MET A 163 -2.13 4.88 7.50
N ASP A 164 -3.05 5.35 8.33
CA ASP A 164 -2.72 6.00 9.60
C ASP A 164 -1.98 5.02 10.52
N ALA A 165 -0.76 5.40 10.91
CA ALA A 165 0.09 4.62 11.81
C ALA A 165 0.15 5.20 13.24
N THR A 166 -0.65 6.23 13.53
CA THR A 166 -0.68 6.90 14.85
C THR A 166 -1.68 6.28 15.83
N ASN A 167 -2.44 5.28 15.38
CA ASN A 167 -3.33 4.54 16.27
C ASN A 167 -2.53 3.84 17.37
N ALA A 168 -2.95 4.00 18.63
CA ALA A 168 -2.28 3.43 19.80
C ALA A 168 -2.16 1.89 19.76
N THR A 169 -2.95 1.22 18.91
CA THR A 169 -2.90 -0.24 18.73
C THR A 169 -1.79 -0.70 17.79
N LEU A 170 -1.18 0.20 17.02
CA LEU A 170 -0.13 -0.14 16.05
C LEU A 170 1.25 0.01 16.68
N PRO A 171 2.00 -1.08 16.85
CA PRO A 171 3.39 -1.00 17.25
C PRO A 171 4.20 -0.12 16.28
N SER A 172 5.28 0.46 16.77
CA SER A 172 6.13 1.29 15.93
C SER A 172 7.59 0.98 16.20
N ALA A 173 8.28 0.40 15.21
CA ALA A 173 9.72 0.17 15.27
C ALA A 173 10.49 0.99 14.22
N ARG A 174 11.81 0.87 14.26
CA ARG A 174 12.70 1.48 13.25
C ARG A 174 12.67 0.78 11.90
N LYS A 175 12.20 -0.47 11.87
CA LYS A 175 12.03 -1.28 10.67
C LYS A 175 10.63 -1.86 10.69
N ALA A 176 10.04 -2.04 9.52
CA ALA A 176 8.83 -2.82 9.35
C ALA A 176 9.07 -3.87 8.28
N ARG A 177 8.34 -4.98 8.34
CA ARG A 177 8.37 -6.02 7.32
C ARG A 177 7.05 -6.02 6.57
N VAL A 178 7.15 -6.02 5.25
CA VAL A 178 6.02 -6.11 4.32
C VAL A 178 5.96 -7.55 3.83
N VAL A 179 4.81 -8.18 3.97
CA VAL A 179 4.58 -9.56 3.54
C VAL A 179 3.40 -9.60 2.57
N TYR A 180 3.61 -10.16 1.39
CA TYR A 180 2.56 -10.39 0.40
C TYR A 180 2.53 -11.87 0.02
N GLN A 181 1.35 -12.47 0.06
CA GLN A 181 1.13 -13.86 -0.36
C GLN A 181 0.27 -13.86 -1.62
N PRO A 182 0.86 -13.96 -2.82
CA PRO A 182 0.06 -14.12 -4.03
C PRO A 182 -0.68 -15.47 -4.02
N PRO A 183 -1.86 -15.56 -4.66
CA PRO A 183 -2.60 -16.82 -4.79
C PRO A 183 -1.72 -17.91 -5.41
N GLY A 184 -1.62 -19.07 -4.76
CA GLY A 184 -0.85 -20.23 -5.25
C GLY A 184 0.68 -20.04 -5.29
N GLY A 185 1.21 -18.90 -4.85
CA GLY A 185 2.65 -18.62 -4.84
C GLY A 185 3.32 -18.86 -3.49
N LYS A 186 4.61 -18.53 -3.38
CA LYS A 186 5.32 -18.44 -2.09
C LYS A 186 5.18 -17.03 -1.50
N PRO A 187 5.23 -16.88 -0.16
CA PRO A 187 5.22 -15.56 0.45
C PRO A 187 6.41 -14.72 -0.01
N ILE A 188 6.16 -13.46 -0.34
CA ILE A 188 7.16 -12.45 -0.67
C ILE A 188 7.31 -11.55 0.54
N GLN A 189 8.55 -11.27 0.94
CA GLN A 189 8.84 -10.45 2.10
C GLN A 189 9.88 -9.39 1.77
N ALA A 190 9.70 -8.20 2.33
CA ALA A 190 10.66 -7.11 2.22
C ALA A 190 10.75 -6.36 3.53
N VAL A 191 11.93 -5.86 3.86
CA VAL A 191 12.15 -4.99 5.03
C VAL A 191 12.22 -3.55 4.56
N ILE A 192 11.42 -2.69 5.17
CA ILE A 192 11.34 -1.26 4.91
C ILE A 192 11.69 -0.48 6.18
N ALA A 193 11.84 0.84 6.05
CA ALA A 193 11.87 1.70 7.22
C ALA A 193 10.52 1.62 7.97
N GLY A 194 10.56 1.52 9.29
CA GLY A 194 9.38 1.67 10.14
C GLY A 194 9.16 3.13 10.53
N MET A 195 8.08 3.41 11.26
CA MET A 195 7.70 4.77 11.64
C MET A 195 8.77 5.48 12.47
N LEU A 196 9.50 4.77 13.34
CA LEU A 196 10.61 5.33 14.11
C LEU A 196 11.93 5.42 13.32
N GLY A 197 11.99 4.82 12.14
CA GLY A 197 13.19 4.77 11.29
C GLY A 197 13.20 5.82 10.18
N GLY A 198 12.07 6.48 9.93
CA GLY A 198 11.88 7.51 8.90
C GLY A 198 12.45 8.88 9.28
N GLY A 199 13.75 8.97 9.58
CA GLY A 199 14.42 10.26 9.77
C GLY A 199 14.53 11.07 8.47
N GLY A 200 14.37 12.40 8.58
CA GLY A 200 14.29 13.42 7.51
C GLY A 200 14.92 13.03 6.17
N GLY A 201 14.07 12.66 5.20
CA GLY A 201 14.47 12.42 3.80
C GLY A 201 14.42 10.97 3.32
N LYS A 202 14.12 9.98 4.18
CA LYS A 202 14.01 8.55 3.81
C LYS A 202 12.59 7.99 3.70
N GLY A 203 11.58 8.85 3.86
CA GLY A 203 10.18 8.48 3.64
C GLY A 203 9.84 8.34 2.16
N VAL A 204 8.82 7.54 1.87
CA VAL A 204 8.25 7.47 0.52
C VAL A 204 7.38 8.72 0.33
N ARG A 205 7.34 9.29 -0.89
CA ARG A 205 6.54 10.48 -1.19
C ARG A 205 5.52 10.14 -2.27
N ILE A 206 4.63 9.22 -1.93
CA ILE A 206 3.54 8.81 -2.80
C ILE A 206 2.47 9.88 -2.87
N PHE A 207 2.07 10.47 -1.73
CA PHE A 207 1.13 11.58 -1.71
C PHE A 207 1.92 12.87 -1.47
N LYS A 208 2.02 13.74 -2.48
CA LYS A 208 2.59 15.09 -2.31
C LYS A 208 1.47 16.01 -1.81
N ASP A 209 1.70 16.75 -0.72
CA ASP A 209 0.88 17.88 -0.25
C ASP A 209 -0.65 17.69 -0.28
N GLY A 210 -1.16 16.56 0.23
CA GLY A 210 -2.60 16.34 0.46
C GLY A 210 -3.48 16.22 -0.80
N SER A 211 -2.92 16.40 -1.99
CA SER A 211 -3.54 16.06 -3.26
C SER A 211 -2.42 15.71 -4.22
N TRP A 212 -2.51 14.54 -4.88
CA TRP A 212 -1.66 14.34 -6.03
C TRP A 212 -1.98 15.46 -7.01
N GLY A 213 -1.03 16.36 -7.21
CA GLY A 213 -1.16 17.45 -8.17
C GLY A 213 -1.64 16.86 -9.48
N LYS A 214 -2.76 17.39 -9.98
CA LYS A 214 -3.37 17.09 -11.28
C LYS A 214 -2.36 16.38 -12.17
N ALA A 215 -2.51 15.06 -12.28
CA ALA A 215 -1.69 14.27 -13.20
C ALA A 215 -1.71 15.03 -14.52
N ARG A 216 -0.52 15.45 -14.98
CA ARG A 216 -0.40 16.18 -16.24
C ARG A 216 -1.12 15.35 -17.29
N ASP A 217 -2.13 15.94 -17.91
CA ASP A 217 -2.70 15.43 -19.15
C ASP A 217 -1.53 15.07 -20.06
N ALA A 218 -1.32 13.77 -20.27
CA ALA A 218 -0.49 13.30 -21.35
C ALA A 218 -1.31 13.53 -22.62
N ARG A 219 -0.98 14.63 -23.32
CA ARG A 219 -1.31 14.81 -24.73
C ARG A 219 -0.58 13.77 -25.57
#